data_AF-A0A366LZU2-F1
#
_entry.id   AF-A0A366LZU2-F1
#
_cell.length_a   1.000
_cell.length_b   1.000
_cell.length_c   1.000
_cell.angle_alpha   90.00
_cell.angle_beta   90.00
_cell.angle_gamma   90.00
#
_symmetry.space_group_name_H-M   'P 1'
#
loop_
_entity.id
_entity.type
_entity.pdbx_description
1 polymer ?
#
loop_
_entity_poly.entity_id
_entity_poly.type
_entity_poly.pdbx_seq_one_letter_code
_entity_poly.pdbx_strand_id
1 'polypeptide(L)' 'MTDLPQRTGGAAEEALAGLDRLAALPVGEHVAVFEEIHAGLERALASADGAESAPEHAHERGRG' A
#
# COMPACT_ATOMS: atom_id res chain seq x y z
N MET A 1 25.06 -2.51 -5.95
CA MET A 1 23.86 -3.36 -5.77
C MET A 1 23.05 -2.65 -4.70
N THR A 2 22.08 -1.83 -5.11
CA THR A 2 21.34 -0.98 -4.17
C THR A 2 20.55 -1.87 -3.24
N ASP A 3 20.94 -1.87 -1.97
CA ASP A 3 20.15 -2.42 -0.88
C ASP A 3 18.91 -1.53 -0.75
N LEU A 4 17.82 -1.94 -1.38
CA LEU A 4 16.51 -1.34 -1.14
C LEU A 4 16.15 -1.69 0.31
N PRO A 5 15.77 -0.70 1.15
CA PRO A 5 15.40 -0.99 2.53
C PRO A 5 14.32 -2.06 2.53
N GLN A 6 14.59 -3.17 3.22
CA GLN A 6 13.65 -4.25 3.46
C GLN A 6 12.50 -3.72 4.32
N ARG A 7 11.58 -2.98 3.72
CA ARG A 7 10.29 -2.65 4.34
C ARG A 7 9.35 -3.83 4.13
N THR A 8 9.78 -5.02 4.56
CA THR A 8 8.95 -6.23 4.57
C THR A 8 7.86 -6.03 5.62
N GLY A 9 6.60 -6.03 5.18
CA GLY A 9 5.39 -5.87 6.00
C GLY A 9 4.60 -4.58 5.74
N GLY A 10 4.35 -4.21 4.47
CA GLY A 10 3.57 -3.02 4.12
C GLY A 10 2.10 -3.31 3.78
N ALA A 11 1.23 -2.30 3.81
CA ALA A 11 -0.17 -2.41 3.37
C ALA A 11 -0.34 -2.98 1.94
N ALA A 12 0.69 -2.82 1.08
CA ALA A 12 0.73 -3.45 -0.23
C ALA A 12 0.93 -4.98 -0.17
N GLU A 13 1.74 -5.49 0.75
CA GLU A 13 1.90 -6.93 0.97
C GLU A 13 0.63 -7.54 1.55
N GLU A 14 -0.04 -6.85 2.49
CA GLU A 14 -1.34 -7.27 3.01
C GLU A 14 -2.40 -7.34 1.91
N ALA A 15 -2.41 -6.39 0.97
CA ALA A 15 -3.29 -6.45 -0.19
C ALA A 15 -2.97 -7.67 -1.08
N LEU A 16 -1.69 -7.95 -1.32
CA LEU A 16 -1.25 -9.06 -2.17
C LEU A 16 -1.48 -10.45 -1.53
N ALA A 17 -1.53 -10.57 -0.21
CA ALA A 17 -1.84 -11.82 0.48
C ALA A 17 -3.20 -12.43 0.04
N GLY A 18 -4.10 -11.60 -0.51
CA GLY A 18 -5.35 -12.07 -1.10
C GLY A 18 -5.18 -13.06 -2.26
N LEU A 19 -4.03 -13.07 -2.95
CA LEU A 19 -3.73 -13.96 -4.07
C LEU A 19 -3.67 -15.44 -3.67
N ASP A 20 -3.29 -15.74 -2.43
CA ASP A 20 -3.21 -17.12 -1.93
C ASP A 20 -4.57 -17.84 -1.97
N ARG A 21 -5.67 -17.07 -2.00
CA ARG A 21 -7.04 -17.59 -2.07
C ARG A 21 -7.43 -18.09 -3.46
N LEU A 22 -6.76 -17.64 -4.53
CA LEU A 22 -7.15 -17.94 -5.92
C LEU A 22 -7.15 -19.44 -6.22
N ALA A 23 -6.19 -20.19 -5.67
CA ALA A 23 -6.08 -21.63 -5.89
C ALA A 23 -7.28 -22.42 -5.34
N ALA A 24 -8.02 -21.86 -4.39
CA ALA A 24 -9.20 -22.49 -3.79
C ALA A 24 -10.52 -22.07 -4.45
N LEU A 25 -10.48 -21.13 -5.41
CA LEU A 25 -11.66 -20.53 -6.02
C LEU A 25 -11.83 -20.93 -7.49
N PRO A 26 -13.08 -21.03 -8.00
CA PRO A 26 -13.34 -21.14 -9.42
C PRO A 26 -12.73 -19.95 -10.18
N VAL A 27 -12.26 -20.19 -11.41
CA VAL A 27 -11.67 -19.13 -12.26
C VAL A 27 -12.62 -17.94 -12.47
N GLY A 28 -13.94 -18.20 -12.50
CA GLY A 28 -14.94 -17.12 -12.60
C GLY A 28 -14.93 -16.14 -11.43
N GLU A 29 -14.47 -16.56 -10.25
CA GLU A 29 -14.35 -15.72 -9.05
C GLU A 29 -13.00 -14.98 -8.98
N HIS A 30 -12.03 -15.34 -9.83
CA HIS A 30 -10.68 -14.73 -9.78
C HIS A 30 -10.72 -13.24 -10.07
N VAL A 31 -11.62 -12.80 -10.96
CA VAL A 31 -11.79 -11.37 -11.29
C VAL A 31 -12.15 -10.57 -10.04
N ALA A 32 -13.11 -11.03 -9.24
CA ALA A 32 -13.51 -10.34 -8.01
C ALA A 32 -12.34 -10.22 -7.03
N VAL A 33 -11.53 -11.28 -6.89
CA VAL A 33 -10.33 -11.26 -6.04
C VAL A 33 -9.29 -10.26 -6.56
N PHE A 34 -9.07 -10.19 -7.88
CA PHE A 34 -8.14 -9.20 -8.44
C PHE A 34 -8.61 -7.76 -8.22
N GLU A 35 -9.91 -7.48 -8.37
CA GLU A 35 -10.48 -6.15 -8.10
C GLU A 35 -10.30 -5.75 -6.62
N GLU A 36 -10.53 -6.69 -5.67
CA GLU A 36 -10.29 -6.46 -4.24
C GLU A 36 -8.82 -6.07 -3.96
N ILE A 37 -7.89 -6.80 -4.56
CA ILE A 37 -6.45 -6.57 -4.40
C ILE A 37 -6.06 -5.24 -5.00
N HIS A 38 -6.56 -4.92 -6.20
CA HIS A 38 -6.30 -3.65 -6.87
C HIS A 38 -6.76 -2.47 -6.01
N ALA A 39 -7.99 -2.50 -5.49
CA ALA A 39 -8.48 -1.48 -4.56
C ALA A 39 -7.70 -1.42 -3.24
N GLY A 40 -7.13 -2.55 -2.78
CA GLY A 40 -6.20 -2.58 -1.65
C GLY A 40 -4.89 -1.85 -1.92
N LEU A 41 -4.31 -2.11 -3.10
CA LEU A 41 -3.07 -1.47 -3.55
C LEU A 41 -3.25 0.04 -3.77
N GLU A 42 -4.35 0.47 -4.39
CA GLU A 42 -4.66 1.89 -4.56
C GLU A 42 -4.68 2.64 -3.22
N ARG A 43 -5.30 2.05 -2.19
CA ARG A 43 -5.32 2.61 -0.84
C ARG A 43 -3.95 2.63 -0.19
N ALA A 44 -3.17 1.57 -0.36
CA ALA A 44 -1.82 1.49 0.19
C ALA A 44 -0.90 2.57 -0.43
N LEU A 45 -1.01 2.78 -1.74
CA LEU A 45 -0.26 3.81 -2.45
C LEU A 45 -0.72 5.22 -2.05
N ALA A 46 -2.03 5.48 -2.00
CA ALA A 46 -2.55 6.77 -1.55
C ALA A 46 -2.13 7.12 -0.11
N SER A 47 -2.07 6.11 0.77
CA SER A 47 -1.57 6.28 2.15
C SER A 47 -0.07 6.62 2.19
N ALA A 48 0.73 5.97 1.34
CA ALA A 48 2.16 6.25 1.22
C ALA A 48 2.41 7.68 0.69
N ASP A 49 1.69 8.10 -0.36
CA ASP A 49 1.80 9.45 -0.93
C ASP A 49 1.34 10.55 0.06
N GLY A 50 0.31 10.27 0.86
CA GLY A 50 -0.19 11.16 1.91
C GLY A 50 0.79 11.31 3.08
N ALA A 51 1.55 10.26 3.41
CA ALA A 51 2.59 10.31 4.45
C ALA A 51 3.80 11.16 4.01
N GLU A 52 4.08 11.23 2.72
CA GLU A 52 5.17 12.07 2.17
C GLU A 52 4.79 13.56 2.05
N SER A 53 3.48 13.87 2.09
CA SER A 53 2.94 15.23 1.99
C SER A 53 2.72 15.94 3.34
N ALA A 54 3.14 15.35 4.47
CA ALA A 54 3.08 16.02 5.77
C ALA A 54 4.04 17.23 5.78
N PRO A 55 3.55 18.46 5.96
CA PRO A 55 4.35 19.64 5.69
C PRO A 55 5.36 19.86 6.81
N GLU A 56 6.62 19.94 6.40
CA GLU A 56 7.73 20.68 7.03
C GLU A 56 7.44 22.19 7.19
N HIS A 57 6.22 22.57 7.58
CA HIS A 57 5.81 23.94 7.89
C HIS A 57 5.46 24.07 9.38
N ALA A 58 6.38 23.63 10.23
CA ALA A 58 6.40 23.97 11.64
C ALA A 58 7.83 24.32 12.09
N HIS A 59 8.56 25.14 11.32
CA HIS A 59 9.80 25.76 11.80
C HIS A 59 9.80 27.31 11.77
N GLU A 60 8.73 27.96 11.29
CA GLU A 60 8.68 29.43 11.20
C GLU A 60 7.57 30.06 12.05
N ARG A 61 7.42 29.56 13.28
CA ARG A 61 6.64 30.26 14.33
C ARG A 61 7.39 30.30 15.65
N GLY A 62 8.62 30.79 15.60
CA GLY A 62 9.34 31.31 16.75
C GLY A 62 9.46 32.82 16.63
N ARG A 63 8.42 33.55 17.02
CA ARG A 63 8.52 34.98 17.34
C ARG A 63 9.54 35.18 18.47
N GLY A 64 10.24 36.30 18.44
CA GLY A 64 10.94 36.87 19.58
C GLY A 64 11.66 38.14 19.18
#